data_AF-A0A518HEI9-F1
#
_entry.id   AF-A0A518HEI9-F1
#
_cell.length_a   1.000
_cell.length_b   1.000
_cell.length_c   1.000
_cell.angle_alpha   90.00
_cell.angle_beta   90.00
_cell.angle_gamma   90.00
#
_symmetry.space_group_name_H-M   'P 1'
#
loop_
_entity.id
_entity.type
_entity.pdbx_description
1 polymer ?
#
loop_
_entity_poly.entity_id
_entity_poly.type
_entity_poly.pdbx_seq_one_letter_code
_entity_poly.pdbx_strand_id
1 'polypeptide(L)'
;MADVLHFPLPQSELHGAFSDLVAAMDPEGNDRLEVANRLWGQRGYDFQDDFLALIRDRYGAELGQVDFARETDQARRRINDWVA
;
A
#
# COMPACT_ATOMS: atom_id res chain seq x y z
N MET A 1 -1.27 9.65 13.65
CA MET A 1 -2.20 8.73 12.94
C MET A 1 -2.98 7.85 13.90
N ALA A 2 -2.31 7.18 14.86
CA ALA A 2 -2.96 6.24 15.77
C ALA A 2 -4.23 6.78 16.46
N ASP A 3 -4.19 7.99 17.02
CA ASP A 3 -5.34 8.58 17.71
C ASP A 3 -6.53 8.85 16.78
N VAL A 4 -6.25 9.34 15.56
CA VAL A 4 -7.28 9.67 14.56
C VAL A 4 -7.93 8.41 13.99
N LEU A 5 -7.14 7.35 13.78
CA LEU A 5 -7.63 6.05 13.30
C LEU A 5 -8.09 5.14 14.45
N HIS A 6 -8.08 5.65 15.69
CA HIS A 6 -8.49 4.94 16.90
C HIS A 6 -7.83 3.58 17.07
N PHE A 7 -6.53 3.49 16.77
CA PHE A 7 -5.80 2.25 16.88
C PHE A 7 -5.58 1.87 18.35
N PRO A 8 -6.11 0.72 18.80
CA PRO A 8 -5.96 0.29 20.19
C PRO A 8 -4.63 -0.44 20.43
N LEU A 9 -3.92 -0.82 19.37
CA LEU A 9 -2.68 -1.59 19.43
C LEU A 9 -1.44 -0.68 19.37
N PRO A 10 -0.32 -1.10 19.98
CA PRO A 10 0.97 -0.46 19.78
C PRO A 10 1.39 -0.42 18.31
N GLN A 11 2.11 0.63 17.91
CA GLN A 11 2.51 0.81 16.51
C GLN A 11 3.34 -0.35 15.93
N SER A 12 4.17 -0.99 16.75
CA SER A 12 4.98 -2.15 16.35
C SER A 12 4.14 -3.38 15.95
N GLU A 13 2.91 -3.48 16.43
CA GLU A 13 2.02 -4.63 16.19
C GLU A 13 1.04 -4.37 15.04
N LEU A 14 0.78 -3.10 14.71
CA LEU A 14 -0.25 -2.70 13.75
C LEU A 14 -0.05 -3.30 12.36
N HIS A 15 1.18 -3.27 11.82
CA HIS A 15 1.42 -3.76 10.47
C HIS A 15 1.21 -5.27 10.34
N GLY A 16 1.55 -6.04 11.39
CA GLY A 16 1.24 -7.46 11.45
C GLY A 16 -0.27 -7.70 11.50
N ALA A 17 -0.97 -7.02 12.42
CA ALA A 17 -2.42 -7.16 12.57
C ALA A 17 -3.21 -6.80 11.30
N PHE A 18 -2.79 -5.77 10.56
CA PHE A 18 -3.41 -5.44 9.27
C PHE A 18 -3.14 -6.49 8.19
N SER A 19 -1.93 -7.07 8.17
CA SER A 19 -1.59 -8.15 7.24
C SER A 19 -2.49 -9.36 7.47
N ASP A 20 -2.68 -9.76 8.73
CA ASP A 20 -3.55 -10.86 9.11
C ASP A 20 -5.02 -10.57 8.76
N LEU A 21 -5.48 -9.34 9.00
CA LEU A 21 -6.84 -8.93 8.64
C LEU A 21 -7.08 -8.99 7.13
N VAL A 22 -6.15 -8.49 6.32
CA VAL A 22 -6.27 -8.54 4.85
C VAL A 22 -6.31 -9.99 4.37
N ALA A 23 -5.50 -10.88 4.94
CA ALA A 23 -5.53 -12.29 4.60
C ALA A 23 -6.86 -12.96 4.99
N ALA A 24 -7.45 -12.57 6.11
CA ALA A 24 -8.74 -13.08 6.57
C ALA A 24 -9.94 -12.52 5.79
N MET A 25 -9.77 -11.45 5.01
CA MET A 25 -10.83 -10.85 4.20
C MET A 25 -11.07 -11.59 2.88
N ASP A 26 -10.22 -12.56 2.50
CA ASP A 26 -10.42 -13.38 1.30
C ASP A 26 -11.67 -14.27 1.49
N PRO A 27 -12.77 -14.04 0.75
CA PRO A 27 -14.02 -14.73 0.99
C PRO A 27 -13.93 -16.22 0.61
N GLU A 28 -14.26 -17.10 1.55
CA GLU A 28 -14.50 -18.51 1.25
C GLU A 28 -15.90 -18.68 0.63
N GLY A 29 -16.00 -18.85 -0.70
CA GLY A 29 -17.27 -19.16 -1.35
C GLY A 29 -17.45 -18.52 -2.73
N ASN A 30 -18.70 -18.15 -3.05
CA ASN A 30 -19.07 -17.56 -4.35
C ASN A 30 -18.97 -16.03 -4.40
N ASP A 31 -18.60 -15.39 -3.30
CA ASP A 31 -18.39 -13.95 -3.25
C ASP A 31 -16.98 -13.60 -3.73
N ARG A 32 -16.82 -12.45 -4.39
CA ARG A 32 -15.52 -11.97 -4.89
C ARG A 32 -15.20 -10.64 -4.21
N LEU A 33 -14.04 -10.57 -3.57
CA LEU A 33 -13.47 -9.33 -3.05
C LEU A 33 -12.14 -9.06 -3.75
N GLU A 34 -11.99 -7.84 -4.28
CA GLU A 34 -10.74 -7.38 -4.86
C GLU A 34 -10.27 -6.12 -4.14
N VAL A 35 -9.04 -6.15 -3.64
CA VAL A 35 -8.43 -5.04 -2.93
C VAL A 35 -7.17 -4.61 -3.68
N ALA A 36 -7.16 -3.38 -4.18
CA ALA A 36 -6.03 -2.81 -4.89
C ALA A 36 -5.51 -1.58 -4.14
N ASN A 37 -4.46 -1.76 -3.34
CA ASN A 37 -3.78 -0.68 -2.61
C ASN A 37 -2.31 -0.59 -3.04
N ARG A 38 -1.84 0.63 -3.32
CA ARG A 38 -0.43 0.91 -3.62
C ARG A 38 -0.06 2.33 -3.23
N LEU A 39 1.14 2.50 -2.70
CA LEU A 39 1.79 3.80 -2.55
C LEU A 39 2.57 4.15 -3.81
N TRP A 40 2.54 5.43 -4.17
CA TRP A 40 3.28 5.97 -5.32
C TRP A 40 4.23 7.06 -4.86
N GLY A 41 5.52 6.89 -5.18
CA GLY A 41 6.60 7.80 -4.82
C GLY A 41 7.23 8.50 -6.01
N GLN A 42 7.87 9.64 -5.75
CA GLN A 42 8.67 10.34 -6.76
C GLN A 42 9.90 9.51 -7.15
N ARG A 43 10.12 9.33 -8.44
CA ARG A 43 11.35 8.72 -8.96
C ARG A 43 12.56 9.54 -8.55
N GLY A 44 13.59 8.85 -8.05
CA GLY A 44 14.84 9.46 -7.58
C GLY A 44 14.78 10.00 -6.15
N TYR A 45 13.68 9.73 -5.43
CA TYR A 45 13.64 9.89 -3.98
C TYR A 45 14.17 8.63 -3.29
N ASP A 46 15.04 8.81 -2.29
CA ASP A 46 15.63 7.70 -1.54
C ASP A 46 14.70 7.26 -0.41
N PHE A 47 14.02 6.13 -0.62
CA PHE A 47 13.20 5.48 0.40
C PHE A 47 14.05 4.59 1.30
N GLN A 48 13.69 4.52 2.58
CA GLN A 48 14.33 3.62 3.53
C GLN A 48 14.04 2.16 3.15
N ASP A 49 15.08 1.33 3.11
CA ASP A 49 14.95 -0.08 2.74
C ASP A 49 14.00 -0.84 3.67
N ASP A 50 14.05 -0.57 4.98
CA ASP A 50 13.15 -1.17 5.97
C ASP A 50 11.68 -0.82 5.70
N PHE A 51 11.40 0.38 5.20
CA PHE A 51 10.05 0.78 4.83
C PHE A 51 9.57 0.06 3.57
N LEU A 52 10.44 -0.08 2.56
CA LEU A 52 10.15 -0.84 1.34
C LEU A 52 9.93 -2.33 1.63
N ALA A 53 10.71 -2.89 2.54
CA ALA A 53 10.51 -4.26 3.02
C ALA A 53 9.18 -4.41 3.75
N LEU A 54 8.85 -3.49 4.66
CA LEU A 54 7.60 -3.51 5.43
C LEU A 54 6.36 -3.54 4.53
N ILE A 55 6.28 -2.66 3.52
CA ILE A 55 5.11 -2.62 2.62
C ILE A 55 4.99 -3.88 1.77
N ARG A 56 6.11 -4.42 1.29
CA ARG A 56 6.12 -5.66 0.50
C ARG A 56 5.65 -6.83 1.36
N ASP A 57 6.22 -6.96 2.55
CA ASP A 57 6.07 -8.16 3.38
C ASP A 57 4.75 -8.16 4.17
N ARG A 58 4.20 -6.99 4.52
CA ARG A 58 2.95 -6.88 5.32
C ARG A 58 1.73 -6.51 4.51
N TYR A 59 1.89 -5.76 3.43
CA TYR A 59 0.76 -5.27 2.63
C TYR A 59 0.71 -5.88 1.22
N GLY A 60 1.63 -6.78 0.88
CA GLY A 60 1.66 -7.44 -0.43
C GLY A 60 1.85 -6.47 -1.60
N ALA A 61 2.36 -5.27 -1.34
CA ALA A 61 2.43 -4.19 -2.30
C ALA A 61 3.83 -3.58 -2.39
N GLU A 62 4.32 -3.44 -3.61
CA GLU A 62 5.51 -2.63 -3.89
C GLU A 62 5.17 -1.14 -3.99
N LEU A 63 6.13 -0.28 -3.63
CA LEU A 63 6.04 1.16 -3.89
C LEU A 63 6.28 1.43 -5.37
N GLY A 64 5.26 1.92 -6.06
CA GLY A 64 5.39 2.36 -7.44
C GLY A 64 6.16 3.68 -7.51
N GLN A 65 7.10 3.81 -8.45
CA GLN A 65 7.80 5.08 -8.68
C GLN A 65 7.42 5.72 -10.01
N VAL A 66 7.08 7.01 -9.96
CA VAL A 66 6.72 7.84 -11.12
C VAL A 66 7.40 9.21 -11.00
N ASP A 67 7.60 9.91 -12.11
CA ASP A 67 8.13 11.27 -12.05
C ASP A 67 6.98 12.28 -11.96
N PHE A 68 6.53 12.57 -10.74
CA PHE A 68 5.49 13.58 -10.50
C PHE A 68 5.94 14.98 -10.90
N ALA A 69 7.24 15.30 -10.76
CA ALA A 69 7.79 16.63 -11.01
C ALA A 69 7.92 16.97 -12.49
N ARG A 70 8.32 16.00 -13.33
CA ARG A 70 8.58 16.23 -14.76
C ARG A 70 7.56 15.57 -15.69
N GLU A 71 6.90 14.49 -15.25
CA GLU A 71 5.99 13.68 -16.07
C GLU A 71 4.59 13.58 -15.44
N THR A 72 4.06 14.68 -14.90
CA THR A 72 2.83 14.69 -14.07
C THR A 72 1.62 14.03 -14.72
N ASP A 73 1.31 14.32 -15.99
CA ASP A 73 0.14 13.70 -16.65
C ASP A 73 0.38 12.21 -16.95
N GLN A 74 1.63 11.81 -17.24
CA GLN A 74 1.99 10.41 -17.42
C GLN A 74 1.89 9.64 -16.09
N ALA A 75 2.31 10.26 -14.98
CA ALA A 75 2.16 9.69 -13.63
C ALA A 75 0.68 9.44 -13.32
N ARG A 76 -0.20 10.42 -13.57
CA ARG A 76 -1.65 10.27 -13.41
C ARG A 76 -2.21 9.12 -14.24
N ARG A 77 -1.87 9.04 -15.53
CA ARG A 77 -2.32 7.95 -16.41
C ARG A 77 -1.85 6.60 -15.88
N ARG A 78 -0.57 6.47 -15.53
CA ARG A 78 0.00 5.21 -15.01
C ARG A 78 -0.67 4.74 -13.71
N ILE A 79 -1.05 5.67 -12.82
CA ILE A 79 -1.79 5.33 -11.61
C ILE A 79 -3.20 4.85 -11.95
N ASN A 80 -3.90 5.55 -12.85
CA ASN A 80 -5.24 5.17 -13.28
C ASN A 80 -5.25 3.81 -14.01
N ASP A 81 -4.29 3.60 -14.90
CA ASP A 81 -4.13 2.35 -15.67
C ASP A 81 -3.74 1.17 -14.78
N TRP A 82 -3.19 1.42 -13.59
CA TRP A 82 -2.88 0.36 -12.62
C TRP A 82 -4.12 -0.13 -11.86
N VAL A 83 -5.12 0.73 -11.67
CA VAL A 83 -6.39 0.37 -10.99
C VAL A 83 -7.42 -0.19 -11.97
N ALA A 84 -7.38 0.26 -13.23
CA ALA A 84 -8.34 -0.08 -14.28
C ALA A 84 -8.34 -1.57 -14.66
#